data_AF-A0A7Y4R042-F1
#
_entry.id   AF-A0A7Y4R042-F1
#
_cell.length_a   1.000
_cell.length_b   1.000
_cell.length_c   1.000
_cell.angle_alpha   90.00
_cell.angle_beta   90.00
_cell.angle_gamma   90.00
#
_symmetry.space_group_name_H-M   'P 1'
#
loop_
_entity.id
_entity.type
_entity.pdbx_description
1 polymer ?
#
loop_
_entity_poly.entity_id
_entity_poly.type
_entity_poly.pdbx_seq_one_letter_code
_entity_poly.pdbx_strand_id
1 'polypeptide(L)'
;MTNYSQLVATRFHIYNSLFLNLPFRNVARTGVLLPLLQQYCATGFANGKSASEILTLFFKEMAPQINEQEQFDLLFSFIQYIERQVALFDSVEDAAFEQVNDFNGKGTVSALLLRTKLEKKETELLQRLQDFSLRIVLTAHPTQFYPGHVLGILTDLETAIRQNDLSEINVLLQQLGKT
;
A
#
# COMPACT_ATOMS: atom_id res chain seq x y z
N MET A 1 -13.18 -12.17 -6.57
CA MET A 1 -12.61 -12.22 -5.21
C MET A 1 -11.31 -13.03 -5.13
N THR A 2 -11.19 -14.18 -5.81
CA THR A 2 -9.97 -15.00 -5.83
C THR A 2 -8.73 -14.29 -6.39
N ASN A 3 -8.89 -13.41 -7.39
CA ASN A 3 -7.75 -12.75 -8.03
C ASN A 3 -7.07 -11.71 -7.14
N TYR A 4 -7.83 -10.87 -6.43
CA TYR A 4 -7.28 -9.84 -5.54
C TYR A 4 -6.54 -10.45 -4.34
N SER A 5 -7.12 -11.48 -3.72
CA SER A 5 -6.50 -12.13 -2.55
C SER A 5 -5.12 -12.71 -2.90
N GLN A 6 -4.96 -13.28 -4.09
CA GLN A 6 -3.68 -13.87 -4.50
C GLN A 6 -2.70 -12.83 -5.05
N LEU A 7 -3.16 -11.95 -5.95
CA LEU A 7 -2.29 -11.01 -6.64
C LEU A 7 -1.90 -9.81 -5.78
N VAL A 8 -2.75 -9.40 -4.83
CA VAL A 8 -2.49 -8.23 -3.98
C VAL A 8 -2.16 -8.68 -2.56
N ALA A 9 -3.11 -9.30 -1.85
CA ALA A 9 -2.93 -9.58 -0.42
C ALA A 9 -1.76 -10.55 -0.15
N THR A 10 -1.69 -11.70 -0.85
CA THR A 10 -0.59 -12.66 -0.66
C THR A 10 0.76 -12.06 -1.05
N ARG A 11 0.86 -11.36 -2.18
CA ARG A 11 2.12 -10.72 -2.62
C ARG A 11 2.58 -9.66 -1.63
N PHE A 12 1.66 -8.81 -1.17
CA PHE A 12 1.92 -7.83 -0.12
C PHE A 12 2.45 -8.51 1.14
N HIS A 13 1.82 -9.59 1.62
CA HIS A 13 2.29 -10.30 2.81
C HIS A 13 3.72 -10.85 2.64
N ILE A 14 4.06 -11.38 1.47
CA ILE A 14 5.42 -11.88 1.18
C ILE A 14 6.43 -10.73 1.22
N TYR A 15 6.19 -9.66 0.46
CA TYR A 15 7.14 -8.55 0.39
C TYR A 15 7.23 -7.77 1.70
N ASN A 16 6.11 -7.62 2.41
CA ASN A 16 6.10 -7.02 3.74
C ASN A 16 6.91 -7.86 4.73
N SER A 17 6.81 -9.19 4.66
CA SER A 17 7.64 -10.07 5.48
C SER A 17 9.13 -9.91 5.15
N LEU A 18 9.50 -9.78 3.87
CA LEU A 18 10.90 -9.49 3.49
C LEU A 18 11.34 -8.14 4.04
N PHE A 19 10.50 -7.11 3.90
CA PHE A 19 10.75 -5.76 4.37
C PHE A 19 10.98 -5.68 5.89
N LEU A 20 10.15 -6.36 6.68
CA LEU A 20 10.28 -6.42 8.14
C LEU A 20 11.55 -7.16 8.61
N ASN A 21 12.11 -8.04 7.78
CA ASN A 21 13.32 -8.81 8.09
C ASN A 21 14.62 -8.18 7.58
N LEU A 22 14.58 -6.96 7.03
CA LEU A 22 15.78 -6.31 6.50
C LEU A 22 16.79 -5.97 7.62
N PRO A 23 18.11 -6.19 7.40
CA PRO A 23 19.13 -6.16 8.46
C PRO A 23 19.62 -4.75 8.80
N PHE A 24 18.72 -3.82 9.11
CA PHE A 24 19.10 -2.47 9.55
C PHE A 24 18.99 -2.32 11.07
N ARG A 25 19.93 -1.61 11.71
CA ARG A 25 19.99 -1.47 13.18
C ARG A 25 18.70 -0.96 13.82
N ASN A 26 17.98 -0.06 13.15
CA ASN A 26 16.68 0.46 13.62
C ASN A 26 15.50 -0.40 13.15
N VAL A 27 15.64 -1.14 12.02
CA VAL A 27 14.62 -2.07 11.49
C VAL A 27 14.52 -3.33 12.32
N ALA A 28 15.62 -3.90 12.78
CA ALA A 28 15.59 -5.19 13.47
C ALA A 28 14.74 -5.18 14.76
N ARG A 29 14.79 -4.09 15.55
CA ARG A 29 13.97 -3.95 16.76
C ARG A 29 12.54 -3.55 16.42
N THR A 30 12.36 -2.64 15.46
CA THR A 30 11.04 -2.13 15.03
C THR A 30 10.22 -3.20 14.31
N GLY A 31 10.82 -3.96 13.41
CA GLY A 31 10.16 -5.01 12.60
C GLY A 31 9.67 -6.19 13.42
N VAL A 32 10.31 -6.49 14.56
CA VAL A 32 9.82 -7.49 15.53
C VAL A 32 8.73 -6.93 16.44
N LEU A 33 8.90 -5.69 16.89
CA LEU A 33 7.99 -5.07 17.87
C LEU A 33 6.69 -4.54 17.24
N LEU A 34 6.70 -4.16 15.96
CA LEU A 34 5.53 -3.60 15.28
C LEU A 34 4.37 -4.61 15.13
N PRO A 35 4.60 -5.87 14.68
CA PRO A 35 3.53 -6.89 14.67
C PRO A 35 2.96 -7.17 16.07
N LEU A 36 3.82 -7.12 17.10
CA LEU A 36 3.38 -7.28 18.49
C LEU A 36 2.52 -6.09 18.92
N LEU A 37 2.94 -4.86 18.63
CA LEU A 37 2.14 -3.66 18.90
C LEU A 37 0.76 -3.76 18.21
N GLN A 38 0.71 -4.22 16.96
CA GLN A 38 -0.55 -4.44 16.25
C GLN A 38 -1.48 -5.41 17.00
N GLN A 39 -0.95 -6.51 17.56
CA GLN A 39 -1.71 -7.46 18.36
C GLN A 39 -2.23 -6.84 19.68
N TYR A 40 -1.40 -6.02 20.35
CA TYR A 40 -1.81 -5.29 21.56
C TYR A 40 -2.90 -4.26 21.25
N CYS A 41 -2.79 -3.53 20.14
CA CYS A 41 -3.81 -2.61 19.67
C CYS A 41 -5.13 -3.34 19.40
N ALA A 42 -5.10 -4.42 18.60
CA ALA A 42 -6.30 -5.18 18.27
C ALA A 42 -7.00 -5.72 19.53
N THR A 43 -6.24 -6.32 20.44
CA THR A 43 -6.78 -6.88 21.70
C THR A 43 -7.24 -5.78 22.66
N GLY A 44 -6.49 -4.69 22.76
CA GLY A 44 -6.79 -3.58 23.65
C GLY A 44 -8.06 -2.83 23.25
N PHE A 45 -8.18 -2.49 21.96
CA PHE A 45 -9.37 -1.83 21.43
C PHE A 45 -10.61 -2.73 21.53
N ALA A 46 -10.48 -4.03 21.26
CA ALA A 46 -11.59 -4.98 21.44
C ALA A 46 -12.08 -5.05 22.90
N ASN A 47 -11.19 -4.77 23.86
CA ASN A 47 -11.50 -4.74 25.30
C ASN A 47 -11.87 -3.33 25.81
N GLY A 48 -12.07 -2.35 24.93
CA GLY A 48 -12.45 -0.98 25.30
C GLY A 48 -11.35 -0.16 25.98
N LYS A 49 -10.08 -0.58 25.87
CA LYS A 49 -8.94 0.18 26.41
C LYS A 49 -8.64 1.40 25.55
N SER A 50 -8.16 2.46 26.20
CA SER A 50 -7.64 3.65 25.52
C SER A 50 -6.26 3.39 24.91
N ALA A 51 -5.88 4.19 23.90
CA ALA A 51 -4.57 4.09 23.26
C ALA A 51 -3.41 4.24 24.26
N SER A 52 -3.54 5.13 25.26
CA SER A 52 -2.52 5.32 26.28
C SER A 52 -2.32 4.04 27.12
N GLU A 53 -3.40 3.38 27.55
CA GLU A 53 -3.32 2.14 28.32
C GLU A 53 -2.68 1.00 27.50
N ILE A 54 -2.99 0.92 26.21
CA ILE A 54 -2.41 -0.06 25.30
C ILE A 54 -0.90 0.14 25.17
N LEU A 55 -0.48 1.38 24.93
CA LEU A 55 0.94 1.72 24.79
C LEU A 55 1.71 1.50 26.09
N THR A 56 1.15 1.91 27.23
CA THR A 56 1.78 1.67 28.54
C THR A 56 1.97 0.18 28.81
N LEU A 57 0.97 -0.65 28.51
CA LEU A 57 1.06 -2.10 28.67
C LEU A 57 2.12 -2.70 27.73
N PHE A 58 2.10 -2.31 26.47
CA PHE A 58 3.04 -2.77 25.46
C PHE A 58 4.50 -2.47 25.85
N PHE A 59 4.82 -1.22 26.22
CA PHE A 59 6.18 -0.85 26.61
C PHE A 59 6.62 -1.55 27.90
N LYS A 60 5.70 -1.71 28.86
CA LYS A 60 5.97 -2.44 30.09
C LYS A 60 6.34 -3.91 29.85
N GLU A 61 5.67 -4.58 28.92
CA GLU A 61 5.88 -6.02 28.68
C GLU A 61 6.98 -6.30 27.67
N MET A 62 7.06 -5.51 26.59
CA MET A 62 7.94 -5.79 25.44
C MET A 62 9.25 -4.99 25.45
N ALA A 63 9.30 -3.87 26.18
CA ALA A 63 10.50 -3.04 26.26
C ALA A 63 10.65 -2.37 27.65
N PRO A 64 10.65 -3.12 28.77
CA PRO A 64 10.63 -2.54 30.12
C PRO A 64 11.84 -1.67 30.48
N GLN A 65 12.94 -1.82 29.74
CA GLN A 65 14.22 -1.14 30.01
C GLN A 65 14.40 0.16 29.22
N ILE A 66 13.44 0.55 28.36
CA ILE A 66 13.58 1.79 27.57
C ILE A 66 12.96 2.98 28.28
N ASN A 67 13.66 4.10 28.25
CA ASN A 67 13.20 5.35 28.85
C ASN A 67 12.11 6.03 27.98
N GLU A 68 11.44 7.05 28.52
CA GLU A 68 10.35 7.74 27.83
C GLU A 68 10.76 8.32 26.46
N GLN A 69 11.96 8.90 26.35
CA GLN A 69 12.48 9.42 25.09
C GLN A 69 12.64 8.31 24.04
N GLU A 70 13.19 7.16 24.44
CA GLU A 70 13.33 5.99 23.58
C GLU A 70 11.97 5.38 23.19
N GLN A 71 10.94 5.48 24.04
CA GLN A 71 9.57 5.09 23.69
C GLN A 71 9.03 5.98 22.56
N PHE A 72 9.18 7.30 22.68
CA PHE A 72 8.78 8.23 21.63
C PHE A 72 9.52 7.97 20.32
N ASP A 73 10.84 7.78 20.36
CA ASP A 73 11.64 7.48 19.17
C ASP A 73 11.20 6.17 18.49
N LEU A 74 10.81 5.16 19.29
CA LEU A 74 10.28 3.91 18.76
C LEU A 74 8.88 4.10 18.14
N LEU A 75 8.01 4.91 18.73
CA LEU A 75 6.69 5.22 18.15
C LEU A 75 6.83 5.95 16.81
N PHE A 76 7.73 6.92 16.71
CA PHE A 76 8.04 7.59 15.44
C PHE A 76 8.57 6.59 14.41
N SER A 77 9.43 5.67 14.85
CA SER A 77 9.89 4.58 13.99
C SER A 77 8.70 3.74 13.51
N PHE A 78 7.76 3.32 14.37
CA PHE A 78 6.58 2.58 13.92
C PHE A 78 5.76 3.32 12.86
N ILE A 79 5.52 4.62 13.05
CA ILE A 79 4.77 5.44 12.09
C ILE A 79 5.45 5.41 10.71
N GLN A 80 6.77 5.66 10.65
CA GLN A 80 7.52 5.62 9.39
C GLN A 80 7.45 4.26 8.70
N TYR A 81 7.41 3.17 9.45
CA TYR A 81 7.32 1.82 8.85
C TYR A 81 5.94 1.54 8.33
N ILE A 82 4.90 1.93 9.06
CA ILE A 82 3.52 1.80 8.61
C ILE A 82 3.34 2.60 7.32
N GLU A 83 3.90 3.81 7.22
CA GLU A 83 3.88 4.60 5.98
C GLU A 83 4.55 3.86 4.81
N ARG A 84 5.74 3.27 5.02
CA ARG A 84 6.41 2.47 3.99
C ARG A 84 5.64 1.19 3.63
N GLN A 85 4.91 0.58 4.57
CA GLN A 85 4.04 -0.57 4.32
C GLN A 85 2.84 -0.18 3.45
N VAL A 86 2.23 0.98 3.69
CA VAL A 86 1.17 1.51 2.83
C VAL A 86 1.73 1.77 1.43
N ALA A 87 2.91 2.39 1.32
CA ALA A 87 3.57 2.62 0.03
C ALA A 87 3.85 1.31 -0.74
N LEU A 88 4.37 0.29 -0.04
CA LEU A 88 4.60 -1.03 -0.61
C LEU A 88 3.29 -1.68 -1.08
N PHE A 89 2.21 -1.52 -0.31
CA PHE A 89 0.90 -2.01 -0.70
C PHE A 89 0.42 -1.34 -2.00
N ASP A 90 0.57 -0.03 -2.13
CA ASP A 90 0.21 0.72 -3.33
C ASP A 90 0.97 0.17 -4.55
N SER A 91 2.30 0.00 -4.46
CA SER A 91 3.10 -0.59 -5.55
C SER A 91 2.66 -2.02 -5.94
N VAL A 92 2.21 -2.83 -4.96
CA VAL A 92 1.71 -4.18 -5.23
C VAL A 92 0.33 -4.13 -5.90
N GLU A 93 -0.55 -3.25 -5.44
CA GLU A 93 -1.88 -3.07 -6.02
C GLU A 93 -1.80 -2.55 -7.47
N ASP A 94 -0.96 -1.53 -7.70
CA ASP A 94 -0.73 -0.94 -9.03
C ASP A 94 -0.12 -1.96 -10.00
N ALA A 95 0.82 -2.80 -9.53
CA ALA A 95 1.40 -3.86 -10.35
C ALA A 95 0.36 -4.93 -10.75
N ALA A 96 -0.68 -5.13 -9.92
CA ALA A 96 -1.75 -6.09 -10.15
C ALA A 96 -3.00 -5.49 -10.81
N PHE A 97 -3.06 -4.16 -11.00
CA PHE A 97 -4.27 -3.43 -11.37
C PHE A 97 -4.94 -3.98 -12.65
N GLU A 98 -4.14 -4.24 -13.68
CA GLU A 98 -4.60 -4.80 -14.96
C GLU A 98 -5.17 -6.21 -14.85
N GLN A 99 -4.70 -6.98 -13.89
CA GLN A 99 -5.13 -8.38 -13.69
C GLN A 99 -6.35 -8.47 -12.77
N VAL A 100 -6.51 -7.52 -11.85
CA VAL A 100 -7.63 -7.45 -10.92
C VAL A 100 -8.87 -6.84 -11.58
N ASN A 101 -8.69 -5.86 -12.46
CA ASN A 101 -9.78 -5.12 -13.09
C ASN A 101 -10.07 -5.61 -14.51
N ASP A 102 -11.34 -5.58 -14.92
CA ASP A 102 -11.75 -5.99 -16.27
C ASP A 102 -11.73 -4.80 -17.24
N PHE A 103 -10.67 -4.73 -18.06
CA PHE A 103 -10.49 -3.70 -19.08
C PHE A 103 -11.31 -3.91 -20.35
N ASN A 104 -12.02 -5.04 -20.47
CA ASN A 104 -12.92 -5.32 -21.60
C ASN A 104 -14.39 -5.43 -21.17
N GLY A 105 -14.66 -5.29 -19.87
CA GLY A 105 -15.97 -5.46 -19.27
C GLY A 105 -16.93 -4.30 -19.48
N LYS A 106 -18.08 -4.40 -18.82
CA LYS A 106 -19.13 -3.37 -18.85
C LYS A 106 -18.59 -2.04 -18.29
N GLY A 107 -18.78 -0.96 -19.04
CA GLY A 107 -18.31 0.38 -18.67
C GLY A 107 -17.04 0.81 -19.42
N THR A 108 -16.39 -0.10 -20.14
CA THR A 108 -15.25 0.21 -21.01
C THR A 108 -15.71 0.86 -22.32
N VAL A 109 -14.80 1.58 -22.98
CA VAL A 109 -15.06 2.16 -24.31
C VAL A 109 -15.42 1.06 -25.31
N SER A 110 -14.72 -0.07 -25.28
CA SER A 110 -15.00 -1.22 -26.15
C SER A 110 -16.42 -1.77 -25.95
N ALA A 111 -16.86 -1.94 -24.70
CA ALA A 111 -18.22 -2.39 -24.40
C ALA A 111 -19.28 -1.37 -24.83
N LEU A 112 -19.02 -0.06 -24.68
CA LEU A 112 -19.88 1.01 -25.17
C LEU A 112 -20.03 0.98 -26.70
N LEU A 113 -18.92 0.82 -27.42
CA LEU A 113 -18.91 0.74 -28.89
C LEU A 113 -19.66 -0.49 -29.39
N LEU A 114 -19.45 -1.66 -28.76
CA LEU A 114 -20.16 -2.88 -29.13
C LEU A 114 -21.67 -2.73 -28.89
N ARG A 115 -22.07 -2.17 -27.75
CA ARG A 115 -23.47 -1.95 -27.40
C ARG A 115 -24.15 -0.99 -28.36
N THR A 116 -23.51 0.14 -28.67
CA THR A 116 -24.06 1.13 -29.60
C THR A 116 -24.23 0.57 -31.01
N LYS A 117 -23.31 -0.30 -31.45
CA LYS A 117 -23.46 -1.04 -32.72
C LYS A 117 -24.62 -2.03 -32.72
N LEU A 118 -24.79 -2.80 -31.64
CA LEU A 118 -25.89 -3.75 -31.50
C LEU A 118 -27.26 -3.05 -31.45
N GLU A 119 -27.34 -1.89 -30.80
CA GLU A 119 -28.56 -1.09 -30.70
C GLU A 119 -28.80 -0.16 -31.91
N LYS A 120 -27.89 -0.14 -32.89
CA LYS A 120 -27.92 0.77 -34.07
C LYS A 120 -27.97 2.25 -33.69
N LYS A 121 -27.21 2.65 -32.66
CA LYS A 121 -27.17 4.01 -32.09
C LYS A 121 -25.85 4.75 -32.36
N GLU A 122 -25.09 4.35 -33.38
CA GLU A 122 -23.79 4.93 -33.68
C GLU A 122 -23.88 6.42 -34.02
N THR A 123 -24.93 6.83 -34.74
CA THR A 123 -25.18 8.24 -35.07
C THR A 123 -25.46 9.08 -33.82
N GLU A 124 -26.21 8.54 -32.87
CA GLU A 124 -26.50 9.20 -31.59
C GLU A 124 -25.22 9.35 -30.75
N LEU A 125 -24.39 8.31 -30.70
CA LEU A 125 -23.09 8.36 -30.02
C LEU A 125 -22.18 9.44 -30.62
N LEU A 126 -22.07 9.49 -31.96
CA LEU A 126 -21.27 10.50 -32.65
C LEU A 126 -21.72 11.92 -32.32
N GLN A 127 -23.04 12.16 -32.30
CA GLN A 127 -23.58 13.46 -31.95
C GLN A 127 -23.27 13.83 -30.49
N ARG A 128 -23.36 12.88 -29.55
CA ARG A 128 -22.99 13.11 -28.14
C ARG A 128 -21.51 13.40 -27.93
N LEU A 129 -20.64 12.80 -28.74
CA LEU A 129 -19.19 13.02 -28.66
C LEU A 129 -18.79 14.42 -29.13
N GLN A 130 -19.58 15.09 -29.96
CA GLN A 130 -19.29 16.46 -30.42
C GLN A 130 -19.28 17.49 -29.28
N ASP A 131 -20.17 17.31 -28.30
CA ASP A 131 -20.31 18.22 -27.15
C ASP A 131 -19.70 17.63 -25.86
N PHE A 132 -19.14 16.43 -25.91
CA PHE A 132 -18.55 15.78 -24.74
C PHE A 132 -17.24 16.46 -24.33
N SER A 133 -17.15 16.88 -23.08
CA SER A 133 -15.92 17.40 -22.50
C SER A 133 -15.70 16.84 -21.11
N LEU A 134 -14.44 16.53 -20.81
CA LEU A 134 -13.99 16.07 -19.50
C LEU A 134 -12.90 16.99 -19.00
N ARG A 135 -13.07 17.51 -17.78
CA ARG A 135 -12.02 18.23 -17.06
C ARG A 135 -11.60 17.39 -15.85
N ILE A 136 -10.43 16.80 -15.95
CA ILE A 136 -9.82 16.09 -14.83
C ILE A 136 -9.14 17.13 -13.94
N VAL A 137 -9.55 17.20 -12.68
CA VAL A 137 -8.90 18.03 -11.66
C VAL A 137 -8.21 17.07 -10.70
N LEU A 138 -6.88 16.99 -10.82
CA LEU A 138 -6.07 16.21 -9.89
C LEU A 138 -6.04 16.94 -8.56
N THR A 139 -6.42 16.24 -7.49
CA THR A 139 -6.26 16.71 -6.12
C THR A 139 -5.07 16.01 -5.49
N ALA A 140 -4.38 16.67 -4.57
CA ALA A 140 -3.35 16.00 -3.78
C ALA A 140 -3.96 14.80 -3.05
N HIS A 141 -3.24 13.68 -3.00
CA HIS A 141 -3.62 12.58 -2.13
C HIS A 141 -3.45 13.04 -0.67
N PRO A 142 -4.50 13.03 0.17
CA PRO A 142 -4.54 13.74 1.45
C PRO A 142 -3.47 13.28 2.46
N THR A 143 -2.84 12.14 2.22
CA THR A 143 -1.80 11.54 3.07
C THR A 143 -0.52 11.14 2.32
N GLN A 144 -0.33 11.53 1.05
CA GLN A 144 0.87 11.12 0.30
C GLN A 144 2.02 12.09 0.55
N PHE A 145 2.82 11.78 1.58
CA PHE A 145 3.99 12.56 2.01
C PHE A 145 5.32 12.02 1.46
N TYR A 146 5.31 11.17 0.43
CA TYR A 146 6.55 10.58 -0.08
C TYR A 146 7.43 11.63 -0.78
N PRO A 147 8.68 11.83 -0.34
CA PRO A 147 9.64 12.62 -1.09
C PRO A 147 9.84 12.05 -2.50
N GLY A 148 10.23 12.89 -3.48
CA GLY A 148 10.36 12.45 -4.88
C GLY A 148 11.28 11.24 -5.10
N HIS A 149 12.29 11.03 -4.25
CA HIS A 149 13.16 9.85 -4.32
C HIS A 149 12.43 8.57 -3.89
N VAL A 150 11.54 8.64 -2.90
CA VAL A 150 10.71 7.50 -2.48
C VAL A 150 9.73 7.16 -3.61
N LEU A 151 9.15 8.17 -4.27
CA LEU A 151 8.24 7.94 -5.39
C LEU A 151 8.93 7.21 -6.56
N GLY A 152 10.19 7.53 -6.83
CA GLY A 152 11.02 6.80 -7.80
C GLY A 152 11.17 5.32 -7.42
N ILE A 153 11.52 5.03 -6.16
CA ILE A 153 11.62 3.66 -5.64
C ILE A 153 10.29 2.91 -5.80
N LEU A 154 9.15 3.56 -5.51
CA LEU A 154 7.83 2.92 -5.63
C LEU A 154 7.47 2.59 -7.08
N THR A 155 7.82 3.48 -8.02
CA THR A 155 7.60 3.26 -9.46
C THR A 155 8.46 2.09 -9.98
N ASP A 156 9.72 2.04 -9.56
CA ASP A 156 10.63 0.95 -9.91
C ASP A 156 10.16 -0.37 -9.28
N LEU A 157 9.63 -0.31 -8.06
CA LEU A 157 9.11 -1.46 -7.33
C LEU A 157 7.84 -2.02 -7.99
N GLU A 158 6.92 -1.17 -8.42
CA GLU A 158 5.75 -1.56 -9.24
C GLU A 158 6.21 -2.34 -10.48
N THR A 159 7.20 -1.80 -11.21
CA THR A 159 7.74 -2.41 -12.43
C THR A 159 8.37 -3.76 -12.14
N ALA A 160 9.21 -3.86 -11.10
CA ALA A 160 9.87 -5.10 -10.70
C ALA A 160 8.86 -6.17 -10.24
N ILE A 161 7.81 -5.78 -9.50
CA ILE A 161 6.72 -6.69 -9.09
C ILE A 161 5.95 -7.21 -10.31
N ARG A 162 5.67 -6.35 -11.30
CA ARG A 162 4.99 -6.74 -12.53
C ARG A 162 5.81 -7.75 -13.34
N GLN A 163 7.14 -7.59 -13.35
CA GLN A 163 8.08 -8.50 -14.02
C GLN A 163 8.43 -9.74 -13.18
N ASN A 164 8.01 -9.80 -11.91
CA ASN A 164 8.42 -10.79 -10.91
C ASN A 164 9.95 -10.88 -10.72
N ASP A 165 10.67 -9.76 -10.82
CA ASP A 165 12.12 -9.70 -10.57
C ASP A 165 12.41 -9.65 -9.06
N LEU A 166 12.55 -10.82 -8.44
CA LEU A 166 12.79 -10.93 -7.00
C LEU A 166 14.13 -10.30 -6.56
N SER A 167 15.13 -10.26 -7.44
CA SER A 167 16.43 -9.67 -7.11
C SER A 167 16.29 -8.16 -6.99
N GLU A 168 15.65 -7.54 -7.98
CA GLU A 168 15.43 -6.09 -8.01
C GLU A 168 14.46 -5.66 -6.90
N ILE A 169 13.39 -6.41 -6.66
CA ILE A 169 12.46 -6.17 -5.55
C ILE A 169 13.21 -6.11 -4.22
N ASN A 170 14.12 -7.06 -3.95
CA ASN A 170 14.88 -7.07 -2.70
C ASN A 170 15.80 -5.84 -2.56
N VAL A 171 16.42 -5.39 -3.65
CA VAL A 171 17.26 -4.18 -3.66
C VAL A 171 16.40 -2.94 -3.40
N LEU A 172 15.26 -2.81 -4.07
CA LEU A 172 14.34 -1.68 -3.92
C LEU A 172 13.72 -1.62 -2.52
N LEU A 173 13.35 -2.77 -1.93
CA LEU A 173 12.89 -2.84 -0.53
C LEU A 173 13.99 -2.38 0.46
N GLN A 174 15.26 -2.69 0.19
CA GLN A 174 16.37 -2.18 0.99
C GLN A 174 16.57 -0.68 0.85
N GLN A 175 16.33 -0.12 -0.33
CA GLN A 175 16.37 1.33 -0.54
C GLN A 175 15.22 2.01 0.20
N LEU A 176 14.00 1.49 0.07
CA LEU A 176 12.81 1.97 0.78
C LEU A 176 12.98 1.93 2.31
N GLY A 177 13.65 0.90 2.83
CA GLY A 177 13.93 0.77 4.26
C GLY A 177 14.99 1.75 4.80
N LYS A 178 15.83 2.34 3.93
CA LYS A 178 16.87 3.32 4.28
C LYS A 178 16.38 4.77 4.22
N THR A 179 15.32 5.04 3.47
CA THR A 179 14.72 6.38 3.28
C THR A 179 13.73 6.67 4.39
#